data_AF-A0A952QF99-F1
#
_entry.id   AF-A0A952QF99-F1
#
_cell.length_a   1.000
_cell.length_b   1.000
_cell.length_c   1.000
_cell.angle_alpha   90.00
_cell.angle_beta   90.00
_cell.angle_gamma   90.00
#
_symmetry.space_group_name_H-M   'P 1'
#
loop_
_entity.id
_entity.type
_entity.pdbx_description
1 polymer ?
#
loop_
_entity_poly.entity_id
_entity_poly.type
_entity_poly.pdbx_seq_one_letter_code
_entity_poly.pdbx_strand_id
1 'polypeptide(L)'
;MFAATAFAFAVGQSQPDLDKFVYPLAPALACPPVVTDCSDIPACEPWAAKAAELVKAWYGPLTQLLATDGIDPVTKEHSGKSFQPPAKIMLVFKKTLNVPAYCSGGTITINGEWVTAHPDDLGMVVHELTHAVQQYPRNEIDAGWLTEGIADYTRWWRYEPELHATAGRTKPDFSKAKYTDAYRTTAVWLAWIEKKYDRRTVPALDFKMRQGKDPMPVFKQLTGKTADELWDEFSKEFK
;
A
#
# COMPACT_ATOMS: atom_id res chain seq x y z
N MET A 1 -46.23 21.70 -40.10
CA MET A 1 -45.00 20.91 -40.38
C MET A 1 -43.87 21.55 -39.58
N PHE A 2 -43.48 20.97 -38.45
CA PHE A 2 -42.29 21.40 -37.71
C PHE A 2 -41.14 20.48 -38.08
N ALA A 3 -40.10 21.06 -38.68
CA ALA A 3 -38.87 20.35 -39.00
C ALA A 3 -38.05 20.13 -37.72
N ALA A 4 -37.78 18.88 -37.39
CA ALA A 4 -36.87 18.52 -36.30
C ALA A 4 -35.43 18.62 -36.81
N THR A 5 -34.68 19.59 -36.29
CA THR A 5 -33.24 19.72 -36.53
C THR A 5 -32.53 18.64 -35.71
N ALA A 6 -32.05 17.60 -36.38
CA ALA A 6 -31.20 16.58 -35.76
C ALA A 6 -29.80 17.17 -35.51
N PHE A 7 -29.41 17.30 -34.24
CA PHE A 7 -28.03 17.56 -33.87
C PHE A 7 -27.19 16.31 -34.17
N ALA A 8 -26.30 16.42 -35.15
CA ALA A 8 -25.27 15.42 -35.40
C ALA A 8 -24.25 15.47 -34.25
N PHE A 9 -24.17 14.41 -33.46
CA PHE A 9 -23.06 14.24 -32.51
C PHE A 9 -21.78 13.98 -33.30
N ALA A 10 -20.76 14.80 -33.04
CA ALA A 10 -19.42 14.61 -33.58
C ALA A 10 -18.84 13.26 -33.10
N VAL A 11 -18.50 12.41 -34.05
CA VAL A 11 -17.73 11.18 -33.84
C VAL A 11 -16.29 11.60 -33.49
N GLY A 12 -15.78 11.21 -32.32
CA GLY A 12 -14.33 11.25 -32.07
C GLY A 12 -13.81 11.77 -30.72
N GLN A 13 -14.63 11.92 -29.68
CA GLN A 13 -14.08 12.10 -28.32
C GLN A 13 -14.38 10.86 -27.49
N SER A 14 -13.34 10.13 -27.08
CA SER A 14 -13.44 9.10 -26.05
C SER A 14 -14.06 9.74 -24.81
N GLN A 15 -15.09 9.12 -24.25
CA GLN A 15 -15.68 9.56 -22.99
C GLN A 15 -14.58 9.73 -21.93
N PRO A 16 -14.65 10.76 -21.07
CA PRO A 16 -13.68 10.94 -20.00
C PRO A 16 -13.71 9.73 -19.06
N ASP A 17 -12.54 9.14 -18.78
CA ASP A 17 -12.41 8.06 -17.81
C ASP A 17 -12.61 8.62 -16.40
N LEU A 18 -13.81 8.41 -15.84
CA LEU A 18 -14.17 8.84 -14.48
C LEU A 18 -13.74 7.84 -13.41
N ASP A 19 -13.43 6.60 -13.78
CA ASP A 19 -13.03 5.56 -12.83
C ASP A 19 -11.68 5.88 -12.18
N LYS A 20 -10.85 6.70 -12.83
CA LYS A 20 -9.61 7.23 -12.25
C LYS A 20 -9.82 8.03 -10.96
N PHE A 21 -11.03 8.49 -10.66
CA PHE A 21 -11.34 9.22 -9.43
C PHE A 21 -11.87 8.33 -8.30
N VAL A 22 -12.00 7.03 -8.54
CA VAL A 22 -12.51 6.05 -7.58
C VAL A 22 -11.37 5.11 -7.20
N TYR A 23 -11.12 4.95 -5.90
CA TYR A 23 -10.16 3.95 -5.45
C TYR A 23 -10.83 2.56 -5.53
N PRO A 24 -10.32 1.64 -6.36
CA PRO A 24 -10.92 0.32 -6.51
C PRO A 24 -10.66 -0.50 -5.24
N LEU A 25 -11.68 -1.22 -4.79
CA LEU A 25 -11.59 -2.10 -3.64
C LEU A 25 -11.81 -3.54 -4.06
N ALA A 26 -10.88 -4.42 -3.70
CA ALA A 26 -11.09 -5.85 -3.76
C ALA A 26 -12.10 -6.29 -2.67
N PRO A 27 -12.64 -7.52 -2.74
CA PRO A 27 -13.44 -8.08 -1.65
C PRO A 27 -12.62 -8.20 -0.36
N ALA A 28 -13.25 -7.92 0.78
CA ALA A 28 -12.62 -8.15 2.08
C ALA A 28 -12.47 -9.65 2.34
N LEU A 29 -11.28 -10.08 2.74
CA LEU A 29 -11.04 -11.46 3.17
C LEU A 29 -11.16 -11.58 4.70
N ALA A 30 -11.58 -12.75 5.16
CA ALA A 30 -11.61 -13.06 6.58
C ALA A 30 -10.18 -13.10 7.15
N CYS A 31 -10.00 -12.52 8.34
CA CYS A 31 -8.73 -12.59 9.05
C CYS A 31 -8.42 -14.05 9.44
N PRO A 32 -7.23 -14.59 9.11
CA PRO A 32 -6.76 -15.86 9.66
C PRO A 32 -6.67 -15.81 11.19
N PRO A 33 -6.58 -16.97 11.87
CA PRO A 33 -6.29 -17.01 13.30
C PRO A 33 -5.04 -16.18 13.63
N VAL A 34 -5.15 -15.32 14.65
CA VAL A 34 -4.05 -14.48 15.13
C VAL A 34 -3.50 -15.09 16.41
N VAL A 35 -2.20 -15.35 16.44
CA VAL A 35 -1.50 -15.95 17.57
C VAL A 35 -0.38 -15.02 18.00
N THR A 36 -0.19 -14.85 19.30
CA THR A 36 0.90 -14.04 19.88
C THR A 36 1.87 -14.92 20.65
N ASP A 37 3.16 -14.67 20.51
CA ASP A 37 4.23 -15.29 21.29
C ASP A 37 5.07 -14.18 21.94
N CYS A 38 4.92 -14.04 23.26
CA CYS A 38 5.69 -13.10 24.09
C CYS A 38 6.70 -13.82 24.99
N SER A 39 7.05 -15.08 24.73
CA SER A 39 7.86 -15.88 25.66
C SER A 39 9.24 -15.25 25.97
N ASP A 40 9.81 -14.53 25.01
CA ASP A 40 11.13 -13.87 25.13
C ASP A 40 11.06 -12.53 25.90
N ILE A 41 9.89 -11.89 25.94
CA ILE A 41 9.64 -10.64 26.67
C ILE A 41 8.18 -10.59 27.16
N PRO A 42 7.83 -11.30 28.25
CA PRO A 42 6.44 -11.41 28.71
C PRO A 42 5.78 -10.07 29.06
N ALA A 43 6.56 -9.05 29.41
CA ALA A 43 6.07 -7.70 29.67
C ALA A 43 5.34 -7.06 28.46
N CYS A 44 5.57 -7.55 27.23
CA CYS A 44 4.89 -7.08 26.04
C CYS A 44 3.47 -7.64 25.85
N GLU A 45 3.00 -8.59 26.68
CA GLU A 45 1.68 -9.22 26.55
C GLU A 45 0.50 -8.23 26.40
N PRO A 46 0.41 -7.13 27.19
CA PRO A 46 -0.68 -6.16 27.02
C PRO A 46 -0.63 -5.43 25.67
N TRP A 47 0.58 -5.16 25.15
CA TRP A 47 0.76 -4.54 23.84
C TRP A 47 0.45 -5.54 22.72
N ALA A 48 0.88 -6.79 22.88
CA ALA A 48 0.60 -7.89 21.96
C ALA A 48 -0.90 -8.14 21.79
N ALA A 49 -1.68 -8.05 22.88
CA ALA A 49 -3.14 -8.14 22.82
C ALA A 49 -3.75 -7.03 21.96
N LYS A 50 -3.29 -5.77 22.11
CA LYS A 50 -3.73 -4.65 21.28
C LYS A 50 -3.36 -4.85 19.81
N ALA A 51 -2.13 -5.28 19.54
CA ALA A 51 -1.66 -5.59 18.19
C ALA A 51 -2.49 -6.72 17.54
N ALA A 52 -2.86 -7.75 18.30
CA ALA A 52 -3.69 -8.84 17.79
C ALA A 52 -5.10 -8.37 17.43
N GLU A 53 -5.73 -7.52 18.25
CA GLU A 53 -7.03 -6.93 17.93
C GLU A 53 -6.93 -6.00 16.71
N LEU A 54 -5.85 -5.23 16.59
CA LEU A 54 -5.59 -4.42 15.40
C LEU A 54 -5.49 -5.28 14.13
N VAL A 55 -4.72 -6.37 14.16
CA VAL A 55 -4.60 -7.30 13.02
C VAL A 55 -5.97 -7.85 12.62
N LYS A 56 -6.78 -8.30 13.59
CA LYS A 56 -8.13 -8.82 13.33
C LYS A 56 -9.02 -7.78 12.66
N ALA A 57 -8.97 -6.54 13.14
CA ALA A 57 -9.77 -5.44 12.62
C ALA A 57 -9.31 -4.98 11.23
N TRP A 58 -8.00 -4.97 10.97
CA TRP A 58 -7.42 -4.37 9.77
C TRP A 58 -7.09 -5.33 8.65
N TYR A 59 -7.07 -6.64 8.88
CA TYR A 59 -6.80 -7.62 7.82
C TYR A 59 -7.78 -7.48 6.63
N GLY A 60 -9.08 -7.48 6.92
CA GLY A 60 -10.12 -7.32 5.90
C GLY A 60 -9.95 -6.01 5.11
N PRO A 61 -9.99 -4.83 5.76
CA PRO A 61 -9.76 -3.55 5.12
C PRO A 61 -8.48 -3.49 4.28
N LEU A 62 -7.37 -4.03 4.79
CA LEU A 62 -6.09 -4.07 4.07
C LEU A 62 -6.17 -4.92 2.80
N THR A 63 -6.85 -6.07 2.83
CA THR A 63 -7.06 -6.89 1.62
C THR A 63 -7.92 -6.19 0.56
N GLN A 64 -8.82 -5.30 0.96
CA GLN A 64 -9.60 -4.48 0.02
C GLN A 64 -8.76 -3.41 -0.66
N LEU A 65 -7.76 -2.87 0.03
CA LEU A 65 -6.92 -1.79 -0.47
C LEU A 65 -5.92 -2.24 -1.54
N LEU A 66 -5.70 -3.55 -1.67
CA LEU A 66 -4.77 -4.18 -2.58
C LEU A 66 -5.52 -5.09 -3.56
N ALA A 67 -4.96 -5.39 -4.73
CA ALA A 67 -5.57 -6.18 -5.80
C ALA A 67 -5.53 -7.69 -5.50
N THR A 68 -6.13 -8.09 -4.36
CA THR A 68 -6.10 -9.45 -3.83
C THR A 68 -7.01 -10.43 -4.56
N ASP A 69 -7.96 -9.95 -5.38
CA ASP A 69 -8.86 -10.77 -6.18
C ASP A 69 -8.25 -11.27 -7.49
N GLY A 70 -7.12 -10.70 -7.94
CA GLY A 70 -6.49 -11.03 -9.21
C GLY A 70 -7.09 -10.29 -10.41
N ILE A 71 -7.93 -9.28 -10.17
CA ILE A 71 -8.52 -8.43 -11.21
C ILE A 71 -7.65 -7.18 -11.39
N ASP A 72 -7.30 -6.87 -12.65
CA ASP A 72 -6.58 -5.62 -12.95
C ASP A 72 -7.51 -4.42 -12.64
N PRO A 73 -7.10 -3.50 -11.74
CA PRO A 73 -7.96 -2.40 -11.30
C PRO A 73 -8.32 -1.41 -12.42
N VAL A 74 -7.58 -1.45 -13.53
CA VAL A 74 -7.75 -0.57 -14.70
C VAL A 74 -8.57 -1.28 -15.77
N THR A 75 -8.12 -2.45 -16.24
CA THR A 75 -8.79 -3.16 -17.36
C THR A 75 -9.98 -3.99 -16.93
N LYS A 76 -10.12 -4.28 -15.63
CA LYS A 76 -11.10 -5.20 -15.04
C LYS A 76 -10.96 -6.65 -15.50
N GLU A 77 -9.86 -6.99 -16.16
CA GLU A 77 -9.58 -8.35 -16.59
C GLU A 77 -9.02 -9.17 -15.44
N HIS A 78 -9.51 -10.41 -15.31
CA HIS A 78 -8.93 -11.38 -14.39
C HIS A 78 -7.73 -12.06 -15.06
N SER A 79 -6.52 -11.63 -14.68
CA SER A 79 -5.26 -12.21 -15.21
C SER A 79 -4.20 -12.47 -14.12
N GLY A 80 -4.48 -12.09 -12.87
CA GLY A 80 -3.67 -12.44 -11.71
C GLY A 80 -4.12 -13.74 -11.06
N LYS A 81 -3.30 -14.27 -10.14
CA LYS A 81 -3.76 -15.28 -9.18
C LYS A 81 -4.39 -14.55 -8.00
N SER A 82 -5.56 -14.98 -7.56
CA SER A 82 -6.14 -14.47 -6.31
C SER A 82 -5.21 -14.80 -5.14
N PHE A 83 -5.00 -13.82 -4.28
CA PHE A 83 -4.18 -13.93 -3.08
C PHE A 83 -4.68 -15.07 -2.18
N GLN A 84 -3.74 -15.82 -1.61
CA GLN A 84 -4.03 -16.89 -0.66
C GLN A 84 -3.58 -16.45 0.73
N PRO A 85 -4.52 -16.22 1.67
CA PRO A 85 -4.19 -15.89 3.05
C PRO A 85 -3.22 -16.91 3.67
N PRO A 86 -2.26 -16.47 4.52
CA PRO A 86 -1.50 -17.41 5.34
C PRO A 86 -2.45 -18.15 6.28
N ALA A 87 -2.09 -19.39 6.66
CA ALA A 87 -2.93 -20.21 7.54
C ALA A 87 -3.17 -19.57 8.92
N LYS A 88 -2.27 -18.69 9.37
CA LYS A 88 -2.38 -17.87 10.58
C LYS A 88 -1.51 -16.63 10.44
N ILE A 89 -1.83 -15.60 11.21
CA ILE A 89 -0.90 -14.48 11.48
C ILE A 89 -0.27 -14.71 12.85
N MET A 90 1.06 -14.76 12.90
CA MET A 90 1.82 -14.93 14.13
C MET A 90 2.52 -13.63 14.49
N LEU A 91 2.30 -13.11 15.70
CA LEU A 91 3.03 -11.97 16.26
C LEU A 91 4.07 -12.51 17.25
N VAL A 92 5.34 -12.48 16.89
CA VAL A 92 6.45 -12.96 17.75
C VAL A 92 7.17 -11.76 18.31
N PHE A 93 7.27 -11.67 19.64
CA PHE A 93 8.00 -10.60 20.32
C PHE A 93 9.38 -11.11 20.69
N LYS A 94 10.41 -10.44 20.19
CA LYS A 94 11.80 -10.67 20.56
C LYS A 94 12.29 -9.54 21.42
N LYS A 95 13.08 -9.84 22.45
CA LYS A 95 13.55 -8.84 23.39
C LYS A 95 14.24 -7.67 22.68
N THR A 96 15.14 -7.97 21.75
CA THR A 96 15.86 -6.98 20.95
C THR A 96 15.90 -7.36 19.48
N LEU A 97 15.85 -6.37 18.59
CA LEU A 97 16.06 -6.46 17.15
C LEU A 97 16.74 -5.16 16.67
N ASN A 98 17.36 -5.20 15.48
CA ASN A 98 17.94 -3.98 14.87
C ASN A 98 16.91 -3.11 14.16
N VAL A 99 15.67 -3.57 14.06
CA VAL A 99 14.54 -2.90 13.40
C VAL A 99 13.33 -2.90 14.35
N PRO A 100 12.34 -2.01 14.15
CA PRO A 100 11.10 -2.01 14.94
C PRO A 100 10.31 -3.33 14.80
N ALA A 101 10.18 -3.82 13.57
CA ALA A 101 9.59 -5.11 13.26
C ALA A 101 10.05 -5.57 11.85
N TYR A 102 9.71 -6.81 11.49
CA TYR A 102 9.75 -7.31 10.12
C TYR A 102 8.74 -8.44 9.91
N CYS A 103 8.32 -8.66 8.67
CA CYS A 103 7.42 -9.73 8.28
C CYS A 103 8.12 -10.79 7.42
N SER A 104 7.77 -12.06 7.66
CA SER A 104 8.13 -13.17 6.78
C SER A 104 6.96 -14.15 6.68
N GLY A 105 6.37 -14.27 5.50
CA GLY A 105 5.17 -15.08 5.29
C GLY A 105 3.98 -14.57 6.11
N GLY A 106 3.49 -15.40 7.04
CA GLY A 106 2.45 -15.02 8.00
C GLY A 106 2.97 -14.58 9.37
N THR A 107 4.28 -14.44 9.54
CA THR A 107 4.89 -14.12 10.84
C THR A 107 5.42 -12.69 10.85
N ILE A 108 4.94 -11.90 11.81
CA ILE A 108 5.43 -10.56 12.12
C ILE A 108 6.27 -10.66 13.38
N THR A 109 7.56 -10.35 13.29
CA THR A 109 8.48 -10.35 14.43
C THR A 109 8.70 -8.92 14.90
N ILE A 110 8.45 -8.67 16.18
CA ILE A 110 8.34 -7.34 16.77
C ILE A 110 9.44 -7.16 17.83
N ASN A 111 10.06 -5.98 17.83
CA ASN A 111 11.06 -5.60 18.80
C ASN A 111 10.40 -5.16 20.12
N GLY A 112 10.60 -5.96 21.16
CA GLY A 112 10.07 -5.73 22.50
C GLY A 112 10.58 -4.44 23.15
N GLU A 113 11.88 -4.15 23.01
CA GLU A 113 12.48 -2.90 23.49
C GLU A 113 11.90 -1.69 22.74
N TRP A 114 11.65 -1.79 21.43
CA TRP A 114 11.03 -0.71 20.66
C TRP A 114 9.63 -0.39 21.16
N VAL A 115 8.75 -1.39 21.28
CA VAL A 115 7.35 -1.15 21.71
C VAL A 115 7.23 -0.78 23.18
N THR A 116 8.25 -1.10 23.99
CA THR A 116 8.37 -0.59 25.36
C THR A 116 8.69 0.90 25.37
N ALA A 117 9.59 1.35 24.49
CA ALA A 117 9.97 2.75 24.35
C ALA A 117 8.95 3.60 23.56
N HIS A 118 8.20 2.97 22.65
CA HIS A 118 7.25 3.61 21.74
C HIS A 118 5.89 2.89 21.80
N PRO A 119 5.19 2.89 22.94
CA PRO A 119 3.96 2.11 23.13
C PRO A 119 2.83 2.53 22.18
N ASP A 120 2.89 3.74 21.62
CA ASP A 120 1.88 4.28 20.71
C ASP A 120 2.12 3.90 19.22
N ASP A 121 3.23 3.23 18.88
CA ASP A 121 3.58 2.85 17.50
C ASP A 121 2.86 1.56 17.04
N LEU A 122 1.54 1.53 17.16
CA LEU A 122 0.71 0.41 16.69
C LEU A 122 0.66 0.33 15.16
N GLY A 123 0.73 1.45 14.45
CA GLY A 123 0.72 1.48 12.99
C GLY A 123 1.87 0.72 12.33
N MET A 124 2.98 0.49 13.04
CA MET A 124 4.04 -0.41 12.58
C MET A 124 3.49 -1.82 12.29
N VAL A 125 2.53 -2.31 13.07
CA VAL A 125 1.89 -3.60 12.81
C VAL A 125 1.12 -3.60 11.50
N VAL A 126 0.53 -2.48 11.09
CA VAL A 126 -0.18 -2.36 9.80
C VAL A 126 0.80 -2.36 8.62
N HIS A 127 1.97 -1.73 8.78
CA HIS A 127 3.06 -1.82 7.81
C HIS A 127 3.45 -3.31 7.61
N GLU A 128 3.76 -4.02 8.70
CA GLU A 128 4.16 -5.43 8.61
C GLU A 128 3.03 -6.36 8.13
N LEU A 129 1.78 -6.09 8.53
CA LEU A 129 0.63 -6.83 8.04
C LEU A 129 0.44 -6.64 6.53
N THR A 130 0.81 -5.48 6.01
CA THR A 130 0.80 -5.23 4.55
C THR A 130 1.74 -6.20 3.84
N HIS A 131 2.94 -6.47 4.36
CA HIS A 131 3.83 -7.48 3.78
C HIS A 131 3.22 -8.90 3.81
N ALA A 132 2.52 -9.26 4.89
CA ALA A 132 1.81 -10.54 4.98
C ALA A 132 0.69 -10.70 3.94
N VAL A 133 0.13 -9.59 3.44
CA VAL A 133 -0.86 -9.56 2.36
C VAL A 133 -0.20 -9.42 0.99
N GLN A 134 0.90 -8.68 0.86
CA GLN A 134 1.62 -8.50 -0.39
C GLN A 134 2.13 -9.84 -0.93
N GLN A 135 2.89 -10.59 -0.12
CA GLN A 135 3.51 -11.88 -0.48
C GLN A 135 4.05 -11.91 -1.92
N TYR A 136 4.67 -10.82 -2.36
CA TYR A 136 5.07 -10.68 -3.75
C TYR A 136 6.10 -11.77 -4.09
N PRO A 137 5.94 -12.46 -5.24
CA PRO A 137 6.97 -13.36 -5.73
C PRO A 137 8.20 -12.54 -6.15
N ARG A 138 9.28 -13.22 -6.55
CA ARG A 138 10.39 -12.54 -7.22
C ARG A 138 9.88 -11.82 -8.47
N ASN A 139 10.18 -10.53 -8.57
CA ASN A 139 9.80 -9.70 -9.71
C ASN A 139 10.87 -9.71 -10.83
N GLU A 140 10.45 -9.34 -12.04
CA GLU A 140 11.31 -9.09 -13.21
C GLU A 140 12.39 -8.03 -12.94
N ILE A 141 12.10 -7.09 -12.02
CA ILE A 141 13.04 -6.06 -11.54
C ILE A 141 13.13 -6.08 -10.01
N ASP A 142 14.21 -5.51 -9.45
CA ASP A 142 14.30 -5.29 -8.01
C ASP A 142 13.47 -4.06 -7.59
N ALA A 143 12.23 -4.33 -7.17
CA ALA A 143 11.27 -3.33 -6.72
C ALA A 143 11.00 -3.44 -5.21
N GLY A 144 12.02 -3.81 -4.41
CA GLY A 144 11.93 -3.83 -2.95
C GLY A 144 11.49 -2.48 -2.37
N TRP A 145 12.00 -1.37 -2.93
CA TRP A 145 11.59 -0.02 -2.54
C TRP A 145 10.08 0.23 -2.67
N LEU A 146 9.44 -0.34 -3.69
CA LEU A 146 8.01 -0.19 -3.91
C LEU A 146 7.21 -1.06 -2.95
N THR A 147 7.73 -2.23 -2.59
CA THR A 147 7.13 -3.13 -1.59
C THR A 147 6.99 -2.40 -0.25
N GLU A 148 8.09 -1.82 0.24
CA GLU A 148 8.14 -0.98 1.43
C GLU A 148 7.28 0.28 1.30
N GLY A 149 7.34 0.94 0.13
CA GLY A 149 6.58 2.17 -0.13
C GLY A 149 5.07 1.96 -0.11
N ILE A 150 4.58 0.82 -0.62
CA ILE A 150 3.16 0.44 -0.54
C ILE A 150 2.77 0.14 0.91
N ALA A 151 3.63 -0.52 1.69
CA ALA A 151 3.38 -0.80 3.11
C ALA A 151 3.31 0.47 3.96
N ASP A 152 4.16 1.45 3.70
CA ASP A 152 4.07 2.76 4.36
C ASP A 152 2.90 3.60 3.83
N TYR A 153 2.52 3.44 2.56
CA TYR A 153 1.33 4.10 2.04
C TYR A 153 0.04 3.59 2.73
N THR A 154 -0.12 2.27 2.89
CA THR A 154 -1.30 1.71 3.58
C THR A 154 -1.33 2.18 5.03
N ARG A 155 -0.18 2.20 5.72
CA ARG A 155 -0.08 2.76 7.07
C ARG A 155 -0.46 4.25 7.10
N TRP A 156 0.32 5.10 6.43
CA TRP A 156 0.25 6.55 6.63
C TRP A 156 -0.96 7.20 5.95
N TRP A 157 -1.44 6.69 4.82
CA TRP A 157 -2.56 7.31 4.08
C TRP A 157 -3.90 6.60 4.24
N ARG A 158 -3.92 5.36 4.74
CA ARG A 158 -5.17 4.60 4.92
C ARG A 158 -5.50 4.33 6.39
N TYR A 159 -4.51 3.97 7.21
CA TYR A 159 -4.73 3.65 8.62
C TYR A 159 -4.59 4.88 9.55
N GLU A 160 -3.50 5.64 9.43
CA GLU A 160 -3.17 6.79 10.29
C GLU A 160 -3.12 8.12 9.49
N PRO A 161 -4.18 8.50 8.74
CA PRO A 161 -4.15 9.67 7.89
C PRO A 161 -3.94 10.99 8.66
N GLU A 162 -4.31 11.05 9.93
CA GLU A 162 -4.10 12.21 10.78
C GLU A 162 -2.63 12.40 11.20
N LEU A 163 -1.85 11.31 11.25
CA LEU A 163 -0.45 11.37 11.71
C LEU A 163 0.51 11.80 10.59
N HIS A 164 0.21 11.52 9.31
CA HIS A 164 1.06 11.97 8.20
C HIS A 164 0.97 13.48 7.94
N ALA A 165 -0.10 14.13 8.45
CA ALA A 165 -0.34 15.56 8.30
C ALA A 165 0.46 16.44 9.29
N THR A 166 1.27 15.85 10.18
CA THR A 166 2.14 16.62 11.07
C THR A 166 3.35 17.20 10.32
N ALA A 167 3.53 18.52 10.44
CA ALA A 167 4.56 19.28 9.72
C ALA A 167 5.97 18.71 9.95
N GLY A 168 6.73 18.55 8.86
CA GLY A 168 8.14 18.13 8.87
C GLY A 168 8.41 16.62 8.80
N ARG A 169 7.39 15.76 8.94
CA ARG A 169 7.56 14.29 8.94
C ARG A 169 7.41 13.61 7.59
N THR A 170 6.83 14.29 6.60
CA THR A 170 6.42 13.74 5.30
C THR A 170 7.02 14.45 4.10
N LYS A 171 7.77 15.54 4.30
CA LYS A 171 8.44 16.25 3.20
C LYS A 171 9.82 15.66 2.96
N PRO A 172 10.08 15.02 1.81
CA PRO A 172 11.41 14.53 1.48
C PRO A 172 12.40 15.70 1.34
N ASP A 173 13.65 15.47 1.75
CA ASP A 173 14.76 16.34 1.37
C ASP A 173 15.09 16.08 -0.11
N PHE A 174 14.44 16.81 -1.01
CA PHE A 174 14.58 16.62 -2.46
C PHE A 174 16.01 16.83 -3.00
N SER A 175 16.96 17.34 -2.19
CA SER A 175 18.37 17.38 -2.58
C SER A 175 19.07 16.03 -2.50
N LYS A 176 18.47 15.06 -1.79
CA LYS A 176 19.04 13.72 -1.54
C LYS A 176 18.07 12.61 -1.87
N ALA A 177 16.78 12.84 -1.63
CA ALA A 177 15.74 11.83 -1.71
C ALA A 177 15.41 11.44 -3.15
N LYS A 178 15.02 10.18 -3.34
CA LYS A 178 14.44 9.63 -4.56
C LYS A 178 13.17 8.83 -4.27
N TYR A 179 12.31 8.67 -5.26
CA TYR A 179 11.12 7.82 -5.11
C TYR A 179 11.45 6.36 -4.78
N THR A 180 12.68 5.92 -5.06
CA THR A 180 13.18 4.58 -4.74
C THR A 180 13.74 4.43 -3.32
N ASP A 181 13.64 5.46 -2.47
CA ASP A 181 14.16 5.41 -1.09
C ASP A 181 13.26 4.65 -0.11
N ALA A 182 12.26 3.92 -0.63
CA ALA A 182 11.33 3.10 0.13
C ALA A 182 10.50 3.91 1.15
N TYR A 183 9.77 3.18 2.00
CA TYR A 183 9.07 3.70 3.17
C TYR A 183 8.26 4.97 2.87
N ARG A 184 8.29 5.92 3.81
CA ARG A 184 7.51 7.14 3.76
C ARG A 184 7.84 8.03 2.56
N THR A 185 9.08 8.03 2.07
CA THR A 185 9.49 8.82 0.90
C THR A 185 8.76 8.34 -0.35
N THR A 186 8.72 7.02 -0.58
CA THR A 186 7.94 6.43 -1.66
C THR A 186 6.44 6.62 -1.40
N ALA A 187 5.97 6.39 -0.17
CA ALA A 187 4.55 6.46 0.17
C ALA A 187 3.93 7.84 -0.08
N VAL A 188 4.61 8.93 0.28
CA VAL A 188 4.11 10.30 0.03
C VAL A 188 4.01 10.61 -1.45
N TRP A 189 4.95 10.10 -2.25
CA TRP A 189 4.94 10.25 -3.69
C TRP A 189 3.80 9.47 -4.34
N LEU A 190 3.58 8.22 -3.91
CA LEU A 190 2.44 7.41 -4.37
C LEU A 190 1.09 8.08 -4.04
N ALA A 191 0.96 8.63 -2.82
CA ALA A 191 -0.25 9.35 -2.42
C ALA A 191 -0.47 10.63 -3.24
N TRP A 192 0.61 11.35 -3.58
CA TRP A 192 0.53 12.51 -4.46
C TRP A 192 0.09 12.11 -5.88
N ILE A 193 0.62 11.02 -6.44
CA ILE A 193 0.20 10.51 -7.75
C ILE A 193 -1.28 10.12 -7.73
N GLU A 194 -1.71 9.37 -6.71
CA GLU A 194 -3.11 8.95 -6.54
C GLU A 194 -4.06 10.15 -6.56
N LYS A 195 -3.71 11.18 -5.78
CA LYS A 195 -4.54 12.36 -5.62
C LYS A 195 -4.59 13.20 -6.90
N LYS A 196 -3.50 13.29 -7.63
CA LYS A 196 -3.36 14.21 -8.78
C LYS A 196 -3.79 13.59 -10.10
N TYR A 197 -3.51 12.30 -10.33
CA TYR A 197 -3.69 11.66 -11.64
C TYR A 197 -4.75 10.57 -11.62
N ASP A 198 -4.54 9.53 -10.81
CA ASP A 198 -5.34 8.32 -10.88
C ASP A 198 -5.35 7.54 -9.57
N ARG A 199 -6.55 7.36 -9.00
CA ARG A 199 -6.75 6.66 -7.75
C ARG A 199 -6.48 5.17 -7.79
N ARG A 200 -6.34 4.60 -8.99
CA ARG A 200 -6.00 3.19 -9.21
C ARG A 200 -4.50 2.92 -9.12
N THR A 201 -3.66 3.95 -8.92
CA THR A 201 -2.18 3.83 -8.93
C THR A 201 -1.65 2.73 -8.01
N VAL A 202 -1.94 2.77 -6.71
CA VAL A 202 -1.41 1.78 -5.76
C VAL A 202 -1.95 0.37 -6.02
N PRO A 203 -3.26 0.16 -6.22
CA PRO A 203 -3.78 -1.16 -6.60
C PRO A 203 -3.19 -1.71 -7.91
N ALA A 204 -2.94 -0.84 -8.91
CA ALA A 204 -2.37 -1.27 -10.19
C ALA A 204 -0.90 -1.69 -10.07
N LEU A 205 -0.13 -0.97 -9.24
CA LEU A 205 1.24 -1.35 -8.90
C LEU A 205 1.27 -2.67 -8.13
N ASP A 206 0.45 -2.80 -7.08
CA ASP A 206 0.29 -4.04 -6.31
C ASP A 206 -0.09 -5.22 -7.22
N PHE A 207 -1.02 -5.02 -8.16
CA PHE A 207 -1.41 -6.03 -9.13
C PHE A 207 -0.23 -6.55 -9.96
N LYS A 208 0.60 -5.66 -10.52
CA LYS A 208 1.81 -6.08 -11.29
C LYS A 208 2.83 -6.75 -10.39
N MET A 209 3.01 -6.25 -9.17
CA MET A 209 3.94 -6.81 -8.19
C MET A 209 3.55 -8.26 -7.82
N ARG A 210 2.26 -8.54 -7.60
CA ARG A 210 1.74 -9.91 -7.36
C ARG A 210 1.96 -10.86 -8.52
N GLN A 211 1.99 -10.35 -9.75
CA GLN A 211 2.28 -11.14 -10.94
C GLN A 211 3.78 -11.42 -11.13
N GLY A 212 4.66 -10.83 -10.31
CA GLY A 212 6.10 -10.91 -10.51
C GLY A 212 6.60 -10.08 -11.70
N LYS A 213 5.78 -9.15 -12.21
CA LYS A 213 6.10 -8.34 -13.41
C LYS A 213 6.72 -7.00 -13.03
N ASP A 214 7.32 -6.34 -14.01
CA ASP A 214 7.78 -4.95 -13.89
C ASP A 214 6.58 -3.98 -13.64
N PRO A 215 6.54 -3.29 -12.49
CA PRO A 215 5.50 -2.32 -12.18
C PRO A 215 5.72 -0.93 -12.84
N MET A 216 6.92 -0.61 -13.32
CA MET A 216 7.28 0.73 -13.80
C MET A 216 6.40 1.25 -14.95
N PRO A 217 5.94 0.42 -15.91
CA PRO A 217 5.03 0.87 -16.96
C PRO A 217 3.68 1.42 -16.45
N VAL A 218 3.23 1.01 -15.25
CA VAL A 218 1.94 1.46 -14.67
C VAL A 218 1.90 2.97 -14.52
N PHE A 219 3.00 3.61 -14.12
CA PHE A 219 3.08 5.07 -13.97
C PHE A 219 2.70 5.77 -15.27
N LYS A 220 3.31 5.36 -16.39
CA LYS A 220 3.05 5.97 -17.69
C LYS A 220 1.67 5.63 -18.23
N GLN A 221 1.20 4.41 -17.99
CA GLN A 221 -0.14 3.99 -18.39
C GLN A 221 -1.23 4.86 -17.73
N LEU A 222 -1.10 5.16 -16.44
CA LEU A 222 -2.13 5.89 -15.69
C LEU A 222 -1.99 7.42 -15.76
N THR A 223 -0.77 7.92 -15.89
CA THR A 223 -0.50 9.36 -15.76
C THR A 223 -0.03 10.01 -17.06
N GLY A 224 0.36 9.21 -18.05
CA GLY A 224 1.08 9.65 -19.24
C GLY A 224 2.57 9.94 -19.01
N LYS A 225 3.07 9.80 -17.77
CA LYS A 225 4.44 10.14 -17.35
C LYS A 225 5.16 8.95 -16.73
N THR A 226 6.46 8.86 -16.97
CA THR A 226 7.35 7.90 -16.32
C THR A 226 7.51 8.22 -14.83
N ALA A 227 8.03 7.25 -14.05
CA ALA A 227 8.32 7.46 -12.63
C ALA A 227 9.26 8.65 -12.39
N ASP A 228 10.32 8.78 -13.20
CA ASP A 228 11.27 9.89 -13.11
C ASP A 228 10.61 11.24 -13.37
N GLU A 229 9.79 11.35 -14.42
CA GLU A 229 9.04 12.57 -14.74
C GLU A 229 8.05 12.95 -13.62
N LEU A 230 7.40 11.95 -13.01
CA LEU A 230 6.49 12.17 -11.88
C LEU A 230 7.25 12.61 -10.62
N TRP A 231 8.45 12.09 -10.37
CA TRP A 231 9.28 12.53 -9.25
C TRP A 231 9.80 13.95 -9.43
N ASP A 232 10.24 14.29 -10.64
CA ASP A 232 10.65 15.65 -11.00
C ASP A 232 9.50 16.65 -10.84
N GLU A 233 8.27 16.26 -11.17
CA GLU A 233 7.09 17.09 -10.98
C GLU A 233 6.72 17.20 -9.50
N PHE A 234 6.72 16.08 -8.77
CA PHE A 234 6.48 16.03 -7.34
C PHE A 234 7.44 16.95 -6.56
N SER A 235 8.74 16.87 -6.83
CA SER A 235 9.76 17.69 -6.15
C SER A 235 9.60 19.20 -6.37
N LYS A 236 8.99 19.62 -7.49
CA LYS A 236 8.73 21.03 -7.81
C LYS A 236 7.44 21.55 -7.19
N GLU A 237 6.42 20.71 -7.11
CA GLU A 237 5.08 21.12 -6.67
C GLU A 237 4.78 20.85 -5.20
N PHE A 238 5.46 19.87 -4.58
CA PHE A 238 5.20 19.48 -3.20
C PHE A 238 5.72 20.54 -2.22
N LYS A 239 4.80 21.36 -1.72
CA LYS A 239 5.07 22.46 -0.79
C LYS A 239 5.17 21.97 0.65
#